data_AF-A0A6S6S7V5-F1
#
_entry.id   AF-A0A6S6S7V5-F1
#
_cell.length_a   1.000
_cell.length_b   1.000
_cell.length_c   1.000
_cell.angle_alpha   90.00
_cell.angle_beta   90.00
_cell.angle_gamma   90.00
#
_symmetry.space_group_name_H-M   'P 1'
#
loop_
_entity.id
_entity.type
_entity.pdbx_description
1 polymer ?
#
loop_
_entity_poly.entity_id
_entity_poly.type
_entity_poly.pdbx_seq_one_letter_code
_entity_poly.pdbx_strand_id
1 'polypeptide(L)' 'MSTKITLYSDEELINSIKLYAKEHNTSVSKIVNNFFKNLLQKENPDTKRSKITDSLIGKLKNIDEDTYKDYLQEKYL' A
#
# COMPACT_ATOMS: atom_id res chain seq x y z
N MET A 1 -25.16 -9.78 -5.06
CA MET A 1 -25.22 -11.09 -4.38
C MET A 1 -23.93 -11.28 -3.59
N SER A 2 -24.00 -11.84 -2.38
CA SER A 2 -22.80 -12.25 -1.62
C SER A 2 -22.50 -13.72 -1.90
N THR A 3 -21.24 -14.03 -2.20
CA THR A 3 -20.76 -15.40 -2.42
C THR A 3 -19.67 -15.73 -1.41
N LYS A 4 -19.53 -17.02 -1.06
CA LYS A 4 -18.52 -17.50 -0.10
C LYS A 4 -17.31 -18.03 -0.85
N ILE A 5 -16.12 -17.65 -0.39
CA ILE A 5 -14.84 -18.24 -0.81
C ILE A 5 -14.28 -18.98 0.41
N THR A 6 -13.88 -20.23 0.23
CA THR A 6 -13.16 -21.02 1.25
C THR A 6 -11.72 -21.20 0.79
N LEU A 7 -10.77 -20.85 1.66
CA LEU A 7 -9.34 -20.94 1.41
C LEU A 7 -8.72 -21.95 2.38
N TYR A 8 -7.90 -22.87 1.86
CA TYR A 8 -7.08 -23.74 2.70
C TYR A 8 -5.78 -23.01 3.05
N SER A 9 -5.40 -23.04 4.32
CA SER A 9 -4.23 -22.33 4.85
C SER A 9 -3.77 -22.99 6.14
N ASP A 10 -2.51 -22.80 6.47
CA ASP A 10 -1.93 -23.30 7.71
C ASP A 10 -2.55 -22.63 8.94
N GLU A 11 -2.67 -23.39 10.04
CA GLU A 11 -3.32 -22.91 11.26
C GLU A 11 -2.58 -21.71 11.88
N GLU A 12 -1.25 -21.75 11.87
CA GLU A 12 -0.41 -20.64 12.35
C GLU A 12 -0.71 -19.35 11.60
N LEU A 13 -0.81 -19.42 10.27
CA LEU A 13 -1.13 -18.27 9.42
C LEU A 13 -2.52 -17.70 9.75
N ILE A 14 -3.51 -18.57 9.95
CA ILE A 14 -4.88 -18.16 10.33
C ILE A 14 -4.90 -17.48 11.70
N ASN A 15 -4.09 -17.94 12.64
CA ASN A 15 -4.00 -17.33 13.96
C ASN A 15 -3.32 -15.97 13.91
N SER A 16 -2.20 -15.84 13.20
CA SER A 16 -1.50 -14.57 13.02
C SER A 16 -2.39 -13.51 12.36
N ILE A 17 -3.11 -13.86 11.30
CA ILE A 17 -3.96 -12.88 10.61
C ILE A 17 -5.19 -12.47 11.43
N LYS A 18 -5.72 -13.37 12.27
CA LYS A 18 -6.81 -13.03 13.20
C LYS A 18 -6.35 -12.07 14.28
N LEU A 19 -5.14 -12.26 14.82
CA LEU A 19 -4.56 -11.35 15.79
C LEU A 19 -4.38 -9.95 15.17
N TYR A 20 -3.75 -9.89 14.00
CA TYR A 20 -3.60 -8.64 13.24
C TYR A 20 -4.95 -7.96 12.98
N ALA A 21 -5.96 -8.72 12.54
CA ALA A 21 -7.29 -8.16 12.29
C ALA A 21 -7.91 -7.55 13.55
N LYS A 22 -7.72 -8.19 14.71
CA LYS A 22 -8.22 -7.70 16.00
C LYS A 22 -7.51 -6.42 16.43
N GLU A 23 -6.19 -6.36 16.31
CA GLU A 23 -5.39 -5.17 16.65
C GLU A 23 -5.76 -3.96 15.78
N HIS A 24 -6.06 -4.20 14.50
CA HIS A 24 -6.46 -3.18 13.55
C HIS A 24 -7.99 -2.94 13.46
N ASN A 25 -8.75 -3.48 14.42
CA ASN A 25 -10.21 -3.35 14.53
C ASN A 25 -10.94 -3.65 13.20
N THR A 26 -10.50 -4.70 12.51
CA THR A 26 -10.98 -5.14 11.19
C THR A 26 -11.26 -6.65 11.19
N SER A 27 -11.71 -7.19 10.05
CA SER A 27 -11.94 -8.63 9.89
C SER A 27 -11.06 -9.22 8.80
N VAL A 28 -10.70 -10.50 8.94
CA VAL A 28 -9.93 -11.23 7.92
C VAL A 28 -10.64 -11.18 6.56
N SER A 29 -11.96 -11.38 6.53
CA SER A 29 -12.74 -11.25 5.30
C SER A 29 -12.66 -9.85 4.69
N LYS A 30 -12.63 -8.79 5.50
CA LYS A 30 -12.48 -7.41 4.99
C LYS A 30 -11.08 -7.19 4.41
N ILE A 31 -10.04 -7.69 5.06
CA ILE A 31 -8.65 -7.62 4.56
C ILE A 31 -8.55 -8.32 3.20
N VAL A 32 -8.98 -9.58 3.12
CA VAL A 32 -8.88 -10.38 1.90
C VAL A 32 -9.71 -9.77 0.75
N ASN A 33 -10.94 -9.31 1.05
CA ASN A 33 -11.75 -8.62 0.06
C ASN A 33 -11.08 -7.33 -0.45
N ASN A 34 -10.42 -6.58 0.43
CA ASN A 34 -9.74 -5.35 0.03
C ASN A 34 -8.51 -5.67 -0.84
N PHE A 35 -7.77 -6.73 -0.50
CA PHE A 35 -6.67 -7.25 -1.31
C PHE A 35 -7.15 -7.65 -2.70
N PHE A 36 -8.21 -8.48 -2.81
CA PHE A 36 -8.77 -8.86 -4.12
C PHE A 36 -9.25 -7.65 -4.92
N LYS A 37 -9.90 -6.68 -4.28
CA LYS A 37 -10.31 -5.44 -4.95
C LYS A 37 -9.12 -4.67 -5.51
N ASN A 38 -8.04 -4.54 -4.74
CA ASN A 38 -6.85 -3.83 -5.17
C ASN A 38 -6.10 -4.59 -6.28
N LEU A 39 -5.97 -5.91 -6.14
CA LEU A 39 -5.31 -6.78 -7.12
C LEU A 39 -6.04 -6.79 -8.47
N LEU A 40 -7.37 -6.79 -8.46
CA LEU A 40 -8.21 -6.80 -9.67
C LEU A 40 -8.52 -5.40 -10.19
N GLN A 41 -8.12 -4.35 -9.47
CA GLN A 41 -8.25 -2.99 -9.96
C GLN A 41 -7.24 -2.83 -11.09
N LYS A 42 -7.71 -3.00 -12.34
CA LYS A 42 -6.95 -2.57 -13.52
C LYS A 42 -6.47 -1.16 -13.25
N GLU A 43 -5.18 -0.91 -13.42
CA GLU A 43 -4.63 0.44 -13.50
C GLU A 43 -5.40 1.13 -14.63
N ASN A 44 -6.48 1.83 -14.28
CA ASN A 44 -6.98 2.85 -15.16
C ASN A 44 -5.86 3.89 -15.15
N PRO A 45 -5.28 4.27 -16.30
CA PRO A 45 -4.31 5.35 -16.33
C PRO A 45 -4.87 6.65 -15.73
N ASP A 46 -6.21 6.75 -15.62
CA ASP A 46 -6.96 7.83 -14.97
C ASP A 46 -7.37 7.57 -13.51
N THR A 47 -6.95 6.48 -12.86
CA THR A 47 -7.21 6.30 -11.43
C THR A 47 -6.39 7.28 -10.62
N LYS A 48 -7.03 8.43 -10.34
CA LYS A 48 -6.74 9.43 -9.30
C LYS A 48 -5.50 9.07 -8.50
N ARG A 49 -4.37 9.53 -9.00
CA ARG A 49 -3.15 9.67 -8.20
C ARG A 49 -3.56 10.37 -6.90
N SER A 50 -3.04 9.91 -5.77
CA SER A 50 -3.29 10.58 -4.50
C SER A 50 -2.91 12.06 -4.66
N LYS A 51 -3.80 12.99 -4.27
CA LYS A 51 -3.58 14.45 -4.40
C LYS A 51 -2.21 14.87 -3.87
N ILE A 52 -1.74 14.18 -2.82
CA ILE A 52 -0.44 14.41 -2.20
C ILE A 52 0.68 14.03 -3.18
N THR A 53 0.63 12.83 -3.77
CA THR A 53 1.66 12.36 -4.70
C THR A 53 1.66 13.16 -6.00
N ASP A 54 0.49 13.56 -6.52
CA ASP A 54 0.38 14.47 -7.66
C ASP A 54 1.03 15.83 -7.39
N SER A 55 0.88 16.36 -6.17
CA SER A 55 1.46 17.65 -5.80
C SER A 55 3.00 17.62 -5.68
N LEU A 56 3.59 16.43 -5.60
CA LEU A 56 5.04 16.22 -5.46
C LEU A 56 5.71 15.95 -6.81
N ILE A 57 4.98 15.35 -7.76
CA ILE A 57 5.48 15.07 -9.11
C ILE A 57 5.88 16.38 -9.81
N GLY A 58 7.13 16.45 -10.27
CA GLY A 58 7.66 17.61 -10.99
C GLY A 58 8.01 18.81 -10.12
N LYS A 59 8.02 18.70 -8.78
CA LYS A 59 8.57 19.74 -7.90
C LYS A 59 10.10 19.74 -7.85
N LEU A 60 10.72 18.57 -7.94
CA LEU A 60 12.16 18.47 -8.21
C LEU A 60 12.35 18.48 -9.73
N LYS A 61 12.79 19.62 -10.27
CA LYS A 61 13.24 19.75 -11.67
C LYS A 61 14.67 20.22 -11.67
N ASN A 62 15.48 19.69 -12.58
CA ASN A 62 16.88 20.10 -12.81
C ASN A 62 17.78 19.96 -11.58
N ILE A 63 17.55 18.94 -10.76
CA ILE A 63 18.48 18.58 -9.68
C ILE A 63 19.19 17.30 -10.15
N ASP A 64 20.51 17.37 -10.23
CA ASP A 64 21.35 16.20 -10.46
C ASP A 64 21.43 15.36 -9.18
N GLU A 65 21.80 14.10 -9.33
CA GLU A 65 21.86 13.16 -8.22
C GLU A 65 22.88 13.60 -7.14
N ASP A 66 23.94 14.31 -7.53
CA ASP A 66 25.01 14.70 -6.61
C ASP A 66 24.57 15.87 -5.72
N THR A 67 23.83 16.85 -6.26
CA THR A 67 23.20 17.91 -5.44
C THR A 67 22.26 17.34 -4.37
N TYR A 68 21.56 16.23 -4.67
CA TYR A 68 20.71 15.56 -3.67
C TYR A 68 21.53 14.84 -2.58
N LYS A 69 22.64 14.20 -2.95
CA LYS A 69 23.55 13.55 -2.02
C LYS A 69 24.23 14.57 -1.10
N ASP A 70 24.66 15.71 -1.63
CA ASP A 70 25.27 16.80 -0.86
C ASP A 70 24.28 17.35 0.19
N TYR A 71 23.02 17.56 -0.20
CA TYR A 71 21.97 17.97 0.74
C TYR A 71 21.72 16.94 1.86
N LEU A 72 21.71 15.65 1.52
CA LEU A 72 21.56 14.59 2.52
C LEU A 72 22.74 14.56 3.48
N GLN A 73 23.95 14.79 2.98
CA GLN A 73 25.15 14.84 3.80
C GLN A 73 25.09 16.03 4.77
N GLU A 74 24.82 17.25 4.31
CA GLU A 74 24.73 18.44 5.18
C GLU A 74 23.61 18.33 6.23
N LYS A 75 22.51 17.66 5.90
CA LYS A 75 21.35 17.56 6.79
C LYS A 75 21.52 16.55 7.92
N TYR A 76 22.31 15.50 7.70
CA TYR A 76 22.36 14.35 8.59
C TYR A 76 23.77 13.97 9.08
N LEU A 77 24.82 14.51 8.48
CA LEU A 77 26.24 14.32 8.85
C LEU A 77 26.87 15.63 9.30
#